data_AF-A0A534LR17-F1
#
_entry.id   AF-A0A534LR17-F1
#
_cell.length_a   1.000
_cell.length_b   1.000
_cell.length_c   1.000
_cell.angle_alpha   90.00
_cell.angle_beta   90.00
_cell.angle_gamma   90.00
#
_symmetry.space_group_name_H-M   'P 1'
#
loop_
_entity.id
_entity.type
_entity.pdbx_description
1 polymer ?
#
loop_
_entity_poly.entity_id
_entity_poly.type
_entity_poly.pdbx_seq_one_letter_code
_entity_poly.pdbx_strand_id
1 'polypeptide(L)'
;MYDTKPIAVDVDRSGQHRLVVYAVPRDSRLLGSDDFRAQLRREFQRAIKENLNPLLAHVEDVVLVPELPQAGPGKTRTMKELRSDYAARTARA
;
A
#
# COMPACT_ATOMS: atom_id res chain seq x y z
N MET A 1 -1.82 6.59 14.36
CA MET A 1 -2.90 5.78 13.75
C MET A 1 -3.18 6.34 12.37
N TYR A 2 -3.02 5.53 11.34
CA TYR A 2 -3.19 5.88 9.92
C TYR A 2 -4.22 4.94 9.31
N ASP A 3 -4.97 5.40 8.31
CA ASP A 3 -5.89 4.54 7.58
C ASP A 3 -5.11 3.77 6.52
N THR A 4 -5.39 2.48 6.38
CA THR A 4 -4.65 1.61 5.47
C THR A 4 -5.57 0.79 4.59
N LYS A 5 -5.09 0.46 3.40
CA LYS A 5 -5.74 -0.50 2.51
C LYS A 5 -4.70 -1.38 1.82
N PRO A 6 -4.63 -2.68 2.16
CA PRO A 6 -3.75 -3.62 1.47
C PRO A 6 -4.33 -4.02 0.11
N ILE A 7 -3.44 -4.20 -0.86
CA ILE A 7 -3.75 -4.77 -2.17
C ILE A 7 -2.68 -5.79 -2.58
N ALA A 8 -3.08 -6.79 -3.35
CA ALA A 8 -2.17 -7.71 -4.01
C ALA A 8 -1.96 -7.26 -5.46
N VAL A 9 -0.71 -7.07 -5.88
CA VAL A 9 -0.33 -6.61 -7.24
C VAL A 9 0.64 -7.59 -7.89
N ASP A 10 0.47 -7.85 -9.17
CA ASP A 10 1.41 -8.62 -9.98
C ASP A 10 2.14 -7.62 -10.90
N VAL A 11 3.31 -7.18 -10.46
CA VAL A 11 4.02 -6.02 -11.06
C VAL A 11 4.69 -6.41 -12.37
N ASP A 12 5.18 -7.66 -12.46
CA ASP A 12 5.93 -8.20 -13.58
C ASP A 12 5.10 -9.14 -14.48
N ARG A 13 3.80 -9.30 -14.19
CA ARG A 13 2.90 -10.25 -14.86
C ARG A 13 3.39 -11.70 -14.78
N SER A 14 4.15 -12.01 -13.73
CA SER A 14 4.65 -13.37 -13.47
C SER A 14 3.57 -14.29 -12.89
N GLY A 15 2.43 -13.74 -12.48
CA GLY A 15 1.44 -14.40 -11.64
C GLY A 15 1.79 -14.35 -10.16
N GLN A 16 3.00 -13.88 -9.80
CA GLN A 16 3.41 -13.74 -8.40
C GLN A 16 2.91 -12.40 -7.82
N HIS A 17 1.79 -12.48 -7.11
CA HIS A 17 1.25 -11.33 -6.41
C HIS A 17 2.09 -10.94 -5.20
N ARG A 18 2.42 -9.66 -5.10
CA ARG A 18 3.11 -9.03 -3.97
C ARG A 18 2.16 -8.09 -3.21
N LEU A 19 2.37 -7.96 -1.91
CA LEU A 19 1.53 -7.14 -1.04
C LEU A 19 2.00 -5.68 -1.09
N VAL A 20 1.09 -4.77 -1.44
CA VAL A 20 1.28 -3.32 -1.37
C VAL A 20 0.25 -2.73 -0.44
N VAL A 21 0.63 -1.75 0.37
CA VAL A 21 -0.27 -1.10 1.33
C VAL A 21 -0.41 0.38 0.99
N TYR A 22 -1.63 0.84 0.72
CA TYR A 22 -1.94 2.26 0.71
C TYR A 22 -2.09 2.73 2.14
N ALA A 23 -1.45 3.84 2.49
CA ALA A 23 -1.52 4.44 3.83
C ALA A 23 -1.80 5.94 3.74
N VAL A 24 -2.74 6.41 4.56
CA VAL A 24 -3.05 7.82 4.74
C VAL A 24 -2.42 8.29 6.04
N PRO A 25 -1.30 9.04 6.00
CA PRO A 25 -0.75 9.62 7.21
C PRO A 25 -1.69 10.71 7.74
N ARG A 26 -1.83 10.78 9.07
CA ARG A 26 -2.57 11.90 9.71
C ARG A 26 -1.86 13.24 9.51
N ASP A 27 -0.54 13.22 9.49
CA ASP A 27 0.28 14.38 9.18
C ASP A 27 0.58 14.40 7.68
N SER A 28 -0.04 15.33 6.96
CA SER A 28 0.12 15.47 5.52
C SER A 28 1.56 15.82 5.11
N ARG A 29 2.39 16.34 6.03
CA ARG A 29 3.82 16.61 5.78
C ARG A 29 4.63 15.34 5.55
N LEU A 30 4.11 14.18 5.96
CA LEU A 30 4.74 12.89 5.73
C LEU A 30 4.46 12.35 4.32
N LEU A 31 3.56 12.96 3.56
CA LEU A 31 3.34 12.61 2.16
C LEU A 31 4.64 12.83 1.37
N GLY A 32 5.09 11.80 0.65
CA GLY A 32 6.35 11.82 -0.09
C GLY A 32 7.62 11.55 0.74
N SER A 33 7.50 11.30 2.05
CA SER A 33 8.65 10.91 2.87
C SER A 33 9.05 9.45 2.62
N ASP A 34 10.20 9.23 1.99
CA ASP A 34 10.76 7.89 1.78
C ASP A 34 11.15 7.20 3.08
N ASP A 35 11.65 7.95 4.06
CA ASP A 35 11.99 7.42 5.39
C ASP A 35 10.74 6.88 6.10
N PHE A 36 9.65 7.64 6.07
CA PHE A 36 8.38 7.22 6.67
C PHE A 36 7.79 6.02 5.94
N ARG A 37 7.85 6.00 4.60
CA ARG A 37 7.46 4.86 3.77
C ARG A 37 8.25 3.60 4.14
N ALA A 38 9.57 3.71 4.26
CA ALA A 38 10.44 2.59 4.64
C ALA A 38 10.18 2.11 6.07
N GLN A 39 9.91 3.04 6.99
CA GLN A 39 9.52 2.72 8.37
C GLN A 39 8.21 1.93 8.41
N LEU A 40 7.15 2.43 7.75
CA LEU A 40 5.86 1.74 7.70
C LEU A 40 5.95 0.37 7.05
N ARG A 41 6.75 0.23 5.99
CA ARG A 41 7.00 -1.06 5.36
C ARG A 41 7.52 -2.06 6.40
N ARG A 42 8.60 -1.72 7.13
CA ARG A 42 9.15 -2.59 8.19
C ARG A 42 8.14 -2.88 9.28
N GLU A 43 7.35 -1.89 9.68
CA GLU A 43 6.32 -2.04 10.71
C GLU A 43 5.23 -3.03 10.29
N PHE A 44 4.68 -2.92 9.07
CA PHE A 44 3.70 -3.86 8.55
C PHE A 44 4.28 -5.27 8.41
N GLN A 45 5.51 -5.41 7.91
CA GLN A 45 6.16 -6.71 7.81
C GLN A 45 6.29 -7.37 9.20
N ARG A 46 6.70 -6.61 10.22
CA ARG A 46 6.77 -7.11 11.60
C ARG A 46 5.39 -7.50 12.12
N ALA A 47 4.40 -6.63 11.98
CA ALA A 47 3.05 -6.89 12.46
C ALA A 47 2.41 -8.13 11.80
N ILE A 48 2.65 -8.35 10.50
CA ILE A 48 2.17 -9.55 9.79
C ILE A 48 2.87 -10.82 10.30
N LYS A 49 4.18 -10.78 10.55
CA LYS A 49 4.92 -11.93 11.12
C LYS A 49 4.41 -12.31 12.50
N GLU A 50 4.12 -11.30 13.33
CA GLU A 50 3.74 -11.48 14.72
C GLU A 50 2.28 -11.90 14.89
N ASN A 51 1.38 -11.41 14.02
CA ASN A 51 -0.07 -11.53 14.24
C ASN A 51 -0.82 -12.31 13.15
N LEU A 52 -0.19 -12.59 12.01
CA LEU A 52 -0.79 -13.28 10.86
C LEU A 52 0.13 -14.41 10.38
N ASN A 53 -0.05 -14.88 9.15
CA ASN A 53 0.83 -15.86 8.55
C ASN A 53 2.16 -15.20 8.10
N PRO A 54 3.33 -15.64 8.60
CA PRO A 54 4.62 -15.08 8.21
C PRO A 54 4.93 -15.13 6.71
N LEU A 55 4.31 -16.05 5.96
CA LEU A 55 4.44 -16.13 4.50
C LEU A 55 3.85 -14.89 3.78
N LEU A 56 2.96 -14.15 4.45
CA LEU A 56 2.38 -12.90 3.94
C LEU A 56 3.24 -11.67 4.28
N ALA A 57 4.30 -11.83 5.06
CA ALA A 57 5.08 -10.71 5.60
C ALA A 57 5.98 -10.00 4.59
N HIS A 58 5.92 -10.38 3.31
CA HIS A 58 6.63 -9.67 2.26
C HIS A 58 5.78 -8.53 1.72
N VAL A 59 5.83 -7.39 2.42
CA VAL A 59 5.30 -6.13 1.90
C VAL A 59 6.31 -5.58 0.88
N GLU A 60 5.87 -5.48 -0.37
CA GLU A 60 6.65 -4.93 -1.49
C GLU A 60 6.79 -3.42 -1.34
N ASP A 61 5.67 -2.74 -1.09
CA ASP A 61 5.62 -1.29 -1.05
C ASP A 61 4.55 -0.73 -0.11
N VAL A 62 4.76 0.50 0.34
CA VAL A 62 3.78 1.36 1.00
C VAL A 62 3.60 2.62 0.16
N VAL A 63 2.36 2.86 -0.30
CA VAL A 63 2.00 4.07 -1.05
C VAL A 63 1.37 5.08 -0.11
N LEU A 64 2.05 6.20 0.11
CA LEU A 64 1.52 7.31 0.89
C LEU A 64 0.57 8.14 0.05
N VAL A 65 -0.68 8.28 0.49
CA VAL A 65 -1.73 9.02 -0.22
C VAL A 65 -2.44 9.98 0.73
N PRO A 66 -2.89 11.16 0.25
CA PRO A 66 -3.61 12.12 1.09
C PRO A 66 -4.98 11.61 1.54
N GLU A 67 -5.57 10.69 0.78
CA GLU A 67 -6.81 10.00 1.09
C GLU A 67 -6.79 8.62 0.44
N LEU A 68 -7.49 7.64 1.02
CA LEU A 68 -7.65 6.35 0.38
C LEU A 68 -8.45 6.57 -0.92
N PRO A 69 -7.98 6.05 -2.08
CA PRO A 69 -8.65 6.30 -3.34
C PRO A 69 -10.12 5.87 -3.27
N GLN A 70 -11.01 6.82 -3.54
CA GLN A 70 -12.45 6.62 -3.57
C GLN A 70 -12.93 6.39 -5.03
N ALA A 71 -13.92 5.51 -5.20
CA ALA A 71 -14.69 5.33 -6.44
C ALA A 71 -15.93 6.26 -6.49
N GLY A 72 -16.17 7.03 -5.42
CA GLY A 72 -17.26 8.00 -5.27
C GLY A 72 -17.41 8.41 -3.80
N PRO A 73 -18.31 9.33 -3.44
CA PRO A 73 -18.51 9.75 -2.05
C PRO A 73 -18.79 8.54 -1.15
N GLY A 74 -17.89 8.30 -0.17
CA GLY A 74 -18.00 7.19 0.78
C GLY A 74 -17.77 5.78 0.21
N LYS A 75 -17.35 5.64 -1.05
CA LYS A 75 -17.05 4.34 -1.67
C LYS A 75 -15.56 4.23 -1.91
N THR A 76 -14.90 3.32 -1.20
CA THR A 76 -13.50 3.01 -1.50
C THR A 76 -13.39 2.38 -2.89
N ARG A 77 -12.35 2.73 -3.67
CA ARG A 77 -12.07 2.09 -4.95
C ARG A 77 -12.01 0.57 -4.83
N THR A 78 -12.47 -0.11 -5.87
CA THR A 78 -12.35 -1.56 -6.02
C THR A 78 -10.87 -1.96 -6.03
N MET A 79 -10.59 -3.23 -5.73
CA MET A 79 -9.22 -3.74 -5.80
C MET A 79 -8.62 -3.63 -7.20
N LYS A 80 -9.45 -3.76 -8.26
CA LYS A 80 -9.00 -3.58 -9.65
C LYS A 80 -8.50 -2.16 -9.90
N GLU A 81 -9.25 -1.15 -9.45
CA GLU A 81 -8.88 0.24 -9.66
C GLU A 81 -7.64 0.64 -8.85
N LEU A 82 -7.46 0.10 -7.64
CA LEU A 82 -6.25 0.34 -6.84
C LEU A 82 -5.01 -0.32 -7.45
N ARG A 83 -5.16 -1.51 -8.06
CA ARG A 83 -4.08 -2.14 -8.83
C ARG A 83 -3.69 -1.28 -10.03
N SER A 84 -4.66 -0.75 -10.77
CA SER A 84 -4.41 0.18 -11.88
C SER A 84 -3.74 1.48 -11.42
N ASP A 85 -4.18 2.04 -10.28
CA ASP A 85 -3.56 3.24 -9.67
C ASP A 85 -2.09 2.98 -9.32
N TYR A 86 -1.80 1.84 -8.70
CA TYR A 86 -0.43 1.45 -8.36
C TYR A 86 0.44 1.32 -9.60
N ALA A 87 -0.04 0.60 -10.61
CA ALA A 87 0.69 0.43 -11.88
C ALA A 87 0.97 1.77 -12.57
N ALA A 88 0.04 2.73 -12.51
CA ALA A 88 0.23 4.06 -13.07
C ALA A 88 1.28 4.89 -12.30
N ARG A 89 1.41 4.69 -10.98
CA ARG A 89 2.44 5.36 -10.16
C ARG A 89 3.83 4.81 -10.42
N THR A 90 3.97 3.48 -10.50
CA THR A 90 5.27 2.83 -10.74
C THR A 90 5.78 3.06 -12.17
N ALA A 91 4.89 3.27 -13.14
CA ALA A 91 5.30 3.63 -14.50
C ALA A 91 5.88 5.07 -14.61
N ARG A 92 5.72 5.91 -13.58
CA ARG A 92 6.19 7.30 -13.54
C ARG A 92 7.39 7.54 -12.64
N ALA A 93 7.76 6.54 -11.82
CA ALA A 93 8.89 6.57 -10.91
C ALA A 93 10.15 6.04 -11.61
#